data_AF-M3C3K3-F1
#
_entry.id   AF-M3C3K3-F1
#
_cell.length_a   1.000
_cell.length_b   1.000
_cell.length_c   1.000
_cell.angle_alpha   90.00
_cell.angle_beta   90.00
_cell.angle_gamma   90.00
#
_symmetry.space_group_name_H-M   'P 1'
#
loop_
_entity.id
_entity.type
_entity.pdbx_description
1 polymer ?
#
loop_
_entity_poly.entity_id
_entity_poly.type
_entity_poly.pdbx_seq_one_letter_code
_entity_poly.pdbx_strand_id
1 'polypeptide(L)'
;MVRNMLLFAGSSHPQLVEAICNHLGIPPANVELSKFSVGETRVEIGESVRGKDVYIVQTACSRPPSANYKGATTLNDGLMELLITISACKTASAKRVTAVLPLFPYSRQSDLPYNKVGAPLARMPAKTDEKGSGKYTFESRPPTPGGGSRYRDEKLEKQLNGLKLNGDLHLPSRKNTLESNTSDTSPPVANGAPTSSPSPVANHSNTGRESSTAHPPDFKPQRGYKQWVAQAGTLVADLLTCAGTDHVITMDLHDAQYQGFFDIPVDNLYGRHLLRRYITHQILPQHGGVDDCVIVSPDAGGAKRATSIADSLGMEFALIHKERRKKDVPSSAAPESGNSALLLVGNVKGKVCIMVDDLADTSNTITRAAKLLKRTGASKVFALVTHGVLSGDGVERIFHSGLDKVVVTNTVPQDEHVRQMKELAEKWGRPEDENKLEVLEVGGVFAEAIRRVHHGESISTLFQYD
;
A
#
# COMPACT_ATOMS: atom_id res chain seq x y z
N MET A 1 -15.97 -30.55 8.61
CA MET A 1 -15.01 -30.20 9.68
C MET A 1 -13.63 -30.10 9.03
N VAL A 2 -13.02 -28.92 9.05
CA VAL A 2 -11.70 -28.68 8.44
C VAL A 2 -10.64 -29.35 9.32
N ARG A 3 -10.25 -30.58 9.01
CA ARG A 3 -9.29 -31.36 9.82
C ARG A 3 -7.86 -30.90 9.48
N ASN A 4 -6.99 -30.83 10.49
CA ASN A 4 -5.55 -30.50 10.34
C ASN A 4 -5.21 -29.06 9.90
N MET A 5 -6.10 -28.11 10.18
CA MET A 5 -5.82 -26.67 10.02
C MET A 5 -5.69 -26.01 11.39
N LEU A 6 -4.71 -25.13 11.56
CA LEU A 6 -4.56 -24.27 12.73
C LEU A 6 -4.47 -22.82 12.31
N LEU A 7 -5.09 -21.94 13.11
CA LEU A 7 -5.09 -20.52 12.86
C LEU A 7 -4.61 -19.79 14.12
N PHE A 8 -3.42 -19.20 14.03
CA PHE A 8 -2.81 -18.42 15.10
C PHE A 8 -3.12 -16.93 14.93
N ALA A 9 -3.41 -16.27 16.05
CA ALA A 9 -3.51 -14.83 16.11
C ALA A 9 -2.17 -14.21 16.50
N GLY A 10 -1.74 -13.19 15.76
CA GLY A 10 -0.76 -12.24 16.26
C GLY A 10 -1.41 -11.22 17.21
N SER A 11 -0.58 -10.43 17.88
CA SER A 11 -0.99 -9.42 18.86
C SER A 11 -1.64 -8.17 18.25
N SER A 12 -1.53 -7.98 16.92
CA SER A 12 -2.07 -6.79 16.27
C SER A 12 -3.58 -6.83 16.10
N HIS A 13 -4.18 -7.99 15.79
CA HIS A 13 -5.59 -8.07 15.40
C HIS A 13 -6.32 -9.40 15.74
N PRO A 14 -6.41 -9.78 17.02
CA PRO A 14 -7.04 -11.03 17.44
C PRO A 14 -8.56 -11.09 17.17
N GLN A 15 -9.26 -9.95 17.12
CA GLN A 15 -10.70 -9.94 16.83
C GLN A 15 -11.01 -10.40 15.40
N LEU A 16 -10.17 -10.03 14.43
CA LEU A 16 -10.33 -10.53 13.06
C LEU A 16 -10.12 -12.04 13.00
N VAL A 17 -9.18 -12.55 13.81
CA VAL A 17 -8.94 -14.00 13.95
C VAL A 17 -10.16 -14.70 14.53
N GLU A 18 -10.76 -14.16 15.59
CA GLU A 18 -12.00 -14.69 16.16
C GLU A 18 -13.12 -14.74 15.11
N ALA A 19 -13.31 -13.67 14.34
CA ALA A 19 -14.29 -13.63 13.25
C ALA A 19 -14.01 -14.73 12.19
N ILE A 20 -12.76 -14.85 11.74
CA ILE A 20 -12.35 -15.89 10.77
C ILE A 20 -12.61 -17.29 11.34
N CYS A 21 -12.22 -17.55 12.59
CA CYS A 21 -12.44 -18.81 13.30
C CYS A 21 -13.93 -19.15 13.40
N ASN A 22 -14.78 -18.18 13.73
CA ASN A 22 -16.23 -18.34 13.80
C ASN A 22 -16.83 -18.75 12.44
N HIS A 23 -16.38 -18.12 11.34
CA HIS A 23 -16.80 -18.50 9.99
C HIS A 23 -16.31 -19.88 9.56
N LEU A 24 -15.09 -20.28 9.97
CA LEU A 24 -14.50 -21.58 9.66
C LEU A 24 -15.03 -22.72 10.57
N GLY A 25 -15.68 -22.37 11.68
CA GLY A 25 -16.13 -23.32 12.69
C GLY A 25 -14.98 -24.04 13.40
N ILE A 26 -13.85 -23.35 13.62
CA ILE A 26 -12.68 -23.86 14.35
C ILE A 26 -12.31 -22.91 15.51
N PRO A 27 -11.74 -23.40 16.61
CA PRO A 27 -11.19 -22.53 17.65
C PRO A 27 -9.87 -21.90 17.20
N PRO A 28 -9.51 -20.69 17.71
CA PRO A 28 -8.18 -20.13 17.53
C PRO A 28 -7.14 -21.03 18.19
N ALA A 29 -5.97 -21.15 17.55
CA ALA A 29 -4.86 -21.97 18.04
C ALA A 29 -4.16 -21.30 19.23
N ASN A 30 -3.65 -22.11 20.16
CA ASN A 30 -3.05 -21.59 21.39
C ASN A 30 -1.62 -21.08 21.14
N VAL A 31 -1.39 -19.78 21.38
CA VAL A 31 -0.07 -19.14 21.31
C VAL A 31 0.07 -18.13 22.43
N GLU A 32 1.21 -18.18 23.12
CA GLU A 32 1.58 -17.18 24.11
C GLU A 32 2.50 -16.14 23.48
N LEU A 33 2.02 -14.90 23.44
CA LEU A 33 2.74 -13.74 22.92
C LEU A 33 3.03 -12.79 24.06
N SER A 34 4.31 -12.49 24.28
CA SER A 34 4.74 -11.55 25.32
C SER A 34 6.02 -10.82 24.90
N LYS A 35 6.43 -9.84 25.70
CA LYS A 35 7.73 -9.18 25.55
C LYS A 35 8.56 -9.37 26.81
N PHE A 36 9.85 -9.62 26.64
CA PHE A 36 10.82 -9.52 27.74
C PHE A 36 10.95 -8.06 28.20
N SER A 37 11.46 -7.84 29.41
CA SER A 37 11.65 -6.49 29.98
C SER A 37 12.55 -5.59 29.12
N VAL A 38 13.46 -6.17 28.35
CA VAL A 38 14.34 -5.48 27.40
C VAL A 38 13.66 -5.10 26.07
N GLY A 39 12.42 -5.55 25.85
CA GLY A 39 11.62 -5.24 24.66
C GLY A 39 11.63 -6.31 23.56
N GLU A 40 12.41 -7.38 23.72
CA GLU A 40 12.44 -8.53 22.80
C GLU A 40 11.11 -9.30 22.81
N THR A 41 10.66 -9.71 21.62
CA THR A 41 9.42 -10.48 21.44
C THR A 41 9.65 -11.95 21.80
N ARG A 42 8.78 -12.50 22.66
CA ARG A 42 8.71 -13.91 23.02
C ARG A 42 7.45 -14.53 22.43
N VAL A 43 7.62 -15.64 21.74
CA VAL A 43 6.53 -16.43 21.13
C VAL A 43 6.67 -17.88 21.60
N GLU A 44 5.58 -18.43 22.14
CA GLU A 44 5.51 -19.85 22.50
C GLU A 44 4.27 -20.50 21.90
N ILE A 45 4.48 -21.54 21.10
CA ILE A 45 3.40 -22.30 20.47
C ILE A 45 2.86 -23.32 21.49
N GLY A 46 1.60 -23.15 21.90
CA GLY A 46 0.96 -23.92 22.97
C GLY A 46 0.34 -25.25 22.54
N GLU A 47 0.46 -25.62 21.26
CA GLU A 47 -0.05 -26.89 20.74
C GLU A 47 0.81 -27.46 19.61
N SER A 48 0.67 -28.76 19.32
CA SER A 48 1.44 -29.40 18.26
C SER A 48 1.00 -28.92 16.88
N VAL A 49 1.93 -28.34 16.12
CA VAL A 49 1.75 -27.93 14.71
C VAL A 49 2.27 -28.97 13.71
N ARG A 50 2.90 -30.07 14.19
CA ARG A 50 3.57 -31.06 13.34
C ARG A 50 2.62 -31.65 12.30
N GLY A 51 2.99 -31.53 11.02
CA GLY A 51 2.21 -32.05 9.90
C GLY A 51 0.88 -31.33 9.62
N LYS A 52 0.58 -30.24 10.34
CA LYS A 52 -0.64 -29.44 10.15
C LYS A 52 -0.41 -28.31 9.14
N ASP A 53 -1.51 -27.82 8.57
CA ASP A 53 -1.54 -26.61 7.74
C ASP A 53 -1.80 -25.40 8.64
N VAL A 54 -0.83 -24.50 8.74
CA VAL A 54 -0.81 -23.41 9.71
C VAL A 54 -1.05 -22.08 9.00
N TYR A 55 -1.96 -21.29 9.55
CA TYR A 55 -2.26 -19.92 9.12
C TYR A 55 -1.94 -18.97 10.27
N ILE A 56 -1.14 -17.95 10.01
CA ILE A 56 -0.78 -16.94 11.02
C ILE A 56 -1.34 -15.61 10.53
N VAL A 57 -2.34 -15.07 11.25
CA VAL A 57 -2.98 -13.80 10.89
C VAL A 57 -2.33 -12.66 11.67
N GLN A 58 -1.74 -11.72 10.94
CA GLN A 58 -1.10 -10.54 11.52
C GLN A 58 -1.20 -9.36 10.55
N THR A 59 -1.82 -8.26 10.98
CA THR A 59 -1.84 -7.00 10.21
C THR A 59 -0.54 -6.21 10.36
N ALA A 60 0.18 -6.37 11.48
CA ALA A 60 1.41 -5.63 11.80
C ALA A 60 1.19 -4.11 11.77
N CYS A 61 0.18 -3.63 12.49
CA CYS A 61 -0.12 -2.21 12.65
C CYS A 61 0.31 -1.70 14.03
N SER A 62 0.62 -0.40 14.11
CA SER A 62 0.83 0.25 15.41
C SER A 62 -0.50 0.41 16.14
N ARG A 63 -0.55 -0.03 17.40
CA ARG A 63 -1.74 0.05 18.24
C ARG A 63 -1.36 0.42 19.68
N PRO A 64 -2.04 1.38 20.33
CA PRO A 64 -1.83 1.67 21.74
C PRO A 64 -2.36 0.54 22.64
N PRO A 65 -1.97 0.50 23.92
CA PRO A 65 -2.61 -0.40 24.89
C PRO A 65 -4.10 -0.03 25.01
N SER A 66 -4.97 -1.03 25.19
CA SER A 66 -6.40 -0.81 25.36
C SER A 66 -7.01 -1.87 26.28
N ALA A 67 -8.27 -1.69 26.69
CA ALA A 67 -8.99 -2.65 27.53
C ALA A 67 -8.99 -4.07 26.92
N ASN A 68 -9.05 -4.15 25.59
CA ASN A 68 -9.05 -5.41 24.85
C ASN A 68 -7.63 -5.96 24.57
N TYR A 69 -6.58 -5.17 24.82
CA TYR A 69 -5.23 -5.50 24.37
C TYR A 69 -4.16 -5.10 25.39
N LYS A 70 -3.46 -6.09 25.93
CA LYS A 70 -2.33 -5.86 26.84
C LYS A 70 -1.12 -5.34 26.04
N GLY A 71 -0.71 -4.12 26.35
CA GLY A 71 0.51 -3.50 25.79
C GLY A 71 0.32 -2.80 24.45
N ALA A 72 1.23 -1.87 24.18
CA ALA A 72 1.37 -1.23 22.88
C ALA A 72 2.14 -2.15 21.95
N THR A 73 1.73 -2.23 20.69
CA THR A 73 2.51 -2.88 19.63
C THR A 73 2.82 -1.86 18.55
N THR A 74 4.02 -1.92 18.00
CA THR A 74 4.40 -1.14 16.82
C THR A 74 4.32 -2.01 15.58
N LEU A 75 4.28 -1.39 14.41
CA LEU A 75 4.37 -2.11 13.12
C LEU A 75 5.57 -3.07 13.10
N ASN A 76 6.74 -2.63 13.57
CA ASN A 76 7.96 -3.43 13.56
C ASN A 76 7.89 -4.60 14.56
N ASP A 77 7.29 -4.37 15.73
CA ASP A 77 7.08 -5.42 16.72
C ASP A 77 6.17 -6.51 16.17
N GLY A 78 5.06 -6.11 15.53
CA GLY A 78 4.12 -7.05 14.90
C GLY A 78 4.75 -7.83 13.75
N LEU A 79 5.64 -7.19 12.97
CA LEU A 79 6.43 -7.87 11.93
C LEU A 79 7.41 -8.87 12.55
N MET A 80 8.18 -8.48 13.56
CA MET A 80 9.12 -9.38 14.24
C MET A 80 8.40 -10.55 14.92
N GLU A 81 7.27 -10.29 15.57
CA GLU A 81 6.41 -11.31 16.15
C GLU A 81 5.97 -12.34 15.09
N LEU A 82 5.47 -11.86 13.95
CA LEU A 82 5.09 -12.73 12.84
C LEU A 82 6.25 -13.60 12.34
N LEU A 83 7.42 -13.00 12.11
CA LEU A 83 8.61 -13.73 11.63
C LEU A 83 9.04 -14.82 12.62
N ILE A 84 9.02 -14.51 13.93
CA ILE A 84 9.34 -15.48 14.98
C ILE A 84 8.29 -16.59 15.04
N THR A 85 6.99 -16.27 14.93
CA THR A 85 5.92 -17.28 14.90
C THR A 85 6.02 -18.20 13.68
N ILE A 86 6.33 -17.66 12.50
CA ILE A 86 6.55 -18.46 11.28
C ILE A 86 7.71 -19.43 11.50
N SER A 87 8.85 -18.92 11.97
CA SER A 87 10.05 -19.72 12.23
C SER A 87 9.81 -20.81 13.28
N ALA A 88 9.08 -20.49 14.37
CA ALA A 88 8.68 -21.47 15.38
C ALA A 88 7.80 -22.59 14.80
N CYS A 89 6.81 -22.24 13.97
CA CYS A 89 5.97 -23.23 13.29
C CYS A 89 6.75 -24.11 12.31
N LYS A 90 7.67 -23.51 11.55
CA LYS A 90 8.50 -24.23 10.57
C LYS A 90 9.45 -25.21 11.26
N THR A 91 10.15 -24.77 12.30
CA THR A 91 11.05 -25.62 13.10
C THR A 91 10.31 -26.72 13.86
N ALA A 92 9.07 -26.46 14.30
CA ALA A 92 8.17 -27.46 14.88
C ALA A 92 7.53 -28.42 13.84
N SER A 93 8.02 -28.42 12.59
CA SER A 93 7.62 -29.35 11.53
C SER A 93 6.17 -29.18 11.05
N ALA A 94 5.65 -27.95 11.00
CA ALA A 94 4.42 -27.65 10.26
C ALA A 94 4.55 -28.12 8.80
N LYS A 95 3.47 -28.66 8.23
CA LYS A 95 3.45 -29.12 6.83
C LYS A 95 3.55 -27.94 5.87
N ARG A 96 2.85 -26.86 6.20
CA ARG A 96 2.79 -25.61 5.43
C ARG A 96 2.50 -24.46 6.39
N VAL A 97 3.16 -23.33 6.17
CA VAL A 97 2.93 -22.08 6.92
C VAL A 97 2.47 -20.99 5.96
N THR A 98 1.25 -20.51 6.15
CA THR A 98 0.65 -19.43 5.37
C THR A 98 0.59 -18.16 6.22
N ALA A 99 1.23 -17.08 5.76
CA ALA A 99 1.13 -15.78 6.40
C ALA A 99 -0.11 -15.05 5.86
N VAL A 100 -1.05 -14.71 6.72
CA VAL A 100 -2.26 -13.96 6.39
C VAL A 100 -2.06 -12.52 6.86
N LEU A 101 -1.90 -11.61 5.92
CA LEU A 101 -1.53 -10.21 6.11
C LEU A 101 -2.65 -9.29 5.61
N PRO A 102 -3.68 -9.00 6.43
CA PRO A 102 -4.80 -8.17 5.98
C PRO A 102 -4.39 -6.80 5.43
N LEU A 103 -3.33 -6.21 5.96
CA LEU A 103 -2.59 -5.10 5.37
C LEU A 103 -1.13 -5.52 5.26
N PHE A 104 -0.55 -5.41 4.06
CA PHE A 104 0.86 -5.72 3.86
C PHE A 104 1.76 -4.59 4.40
N PRO A 105 2.67 -4.86 5.35
CA PRO A 105 3.52 -3.82 5.93
C PRO A 105 4.54 -3.31 4.90
N TYR A 106 4.92 -2.04 5.00
CA TYR A 106 5.88 -1.37 4.10
C TYR A 106 5.51 -1.30 2.59
N SER A 107 4.30 -1.71 2.20
CA SER A 107 3.80 -1.66 0.80
C SER A 107 3.66 -0.24 0.20
N ARG A 108 3.83 0.83 0.97
CA ARG A 108 3.68 2.21 0.47
C ARG A 108 4.97 2.79 -0.12
N GLN A 109 6.12 2.16 0.17
CA GLN A 109 7.41 2.63 -0.32
C GLN A 109 7.61 2.04 -1.71
N SER A 110 7.30 2.80 -2.76
CA SER A 110 7.41 2.32 -4.14
C SER A 110 8.81 1.77 -4.43
N ASP A 111 8.89 0.50 -4.84
CA ASP A 111 10.15 -0.16 -5.23
C ASP A 111 10.60 0.22 -6.66
N LEU A 112 9.93 1.22 -7.26
CA LEU A 112 10.24 1.74 -8.59
C LEU A 112 11.72 2.17 -8.68
N PRO A 113 12.54 1.53 -9.52
CA PRO A 113 13.80 2.15 -9.90
C PRO A 113 13.46 3.47 -10.60
N TYR A 114 14.07 4.57 -10.18
CA TYR A 114 13.86 5.88 -10.78
C TYR A 114 14.02 5.81 -12.31
N ASN A 115 12.90 5.77 -13.03
CA ASN A 115 12.87 5.69 -14.48
C ASN A 115 12.62 7.11 -15.01
N LYS A 116 13.70 7.77 -15.41
CA LYS A 116 13.66 9.05 -16.11
C LYS A 116 13.29 8.82 -17.58
N VAL A 117 12.07 8.40 -17.88
CA VAL A 117 11.60 8.40 -19.28
C VAL A 117 10.49 9.44 -19.43
N GLY A 118 10.91 10.69 -19.44
CA GLY A 118 10.13 11.77 -20.01
C GLY A 118 10.41 11.86 -21.51
N ALA A 119 9.33 11.86 -22.30
CA ALA A 119 9.23 12.18 -23.74
C ALA A 119 9.95 11.22 -24.74
N PRO A 120 9.28 10.86 -25.86
CA PRO A 120 9.93 10.14 -26.94
C PRO A 120 11.06 11.01 -27.51
N LEU A 121 12.20 10.38 -27.79
CA LEU A 121 13.31 11.00 -28.52
C LEU A 121 12.79 11.39 -29.93
N ALA A 122 12.25 12.59 -30.07
CA ALA A 122 12.25 13.25 -31.36
C ALA A 122 13.73 13.40 -31.74
N ARG A 123 14.17 12.59 -32.71
CA ARG A 123 15.46 12.72 -33.37
C ARG A 123 15.60 14.18 -33.78
N MET A 124 16.43 14.94 -33.06
CA MET A 124 16.84 16.25 -33.55
C MET A 124 17.53 16.03 -34.90
N PRO A 125 17.18 16.78 -35.95
CA PRO A 125 17.90 16.67 -37.21
C PRO A 125 19.36 17.01 -36.95
N ALA A 126 20.25 16.19 -37.51
CA ALA A 126 21.69 16.36 -37.37
C ALA A 126 22.07 17.79 -37.78
N LYS A 127 22.76 18.51 -36.88
CA LYS A 127 23.42 19.76 -37.23
C LYS A 127 24.51 19.43 -38.25
N THR A 128 24.31 19.86 -39.48
CA THR A 128 25.35 19.94 -40.51
C THR A 128 26.35 21.02 -40.10
N ASP A 129 27.63 20.65 -40.01
CA ASP A 129 28.74 21.58 -39.77
C ASP A 129 28.83 22.61 -40.89
N GLU A 130 28.89 23.88 -40.52
CA GLU A 130 29.30 24.97 -41.41
C GLU A 130 30.82 24.93 -41.61
N LYS A 131 31.26 24.44 -42.78
CA LYS A 131 32.44 24.97 -43.48
C LYS A 131 32.23 24.88 -45.00
N GLY A 132 32.06 26.05 -45.63
CA GLY A 132 32.52 26.28 -47.00
C GLY A 132 31.45 26.26 -48.11
N SER A 133 31.09 27.49 -48.53
CA SER A 133 30.73 27.91 -49.89
C SER A 133 29.47 27.35 -50.58
N GLY A 134 28.52 28.27 -50.85
CA GLY A 134 28.01 28.45 -52.21
C GLY A 134 26.57 28.00 -52.51
N LYS A 135 25.71 29.02 -52.72
CA LYS A 135 24.53 29.07 -53.63
C LYS A 135 23.25 28.30 -53.27
N TYR A 136 22.17 29.09 -53.21
CA TYR A 136 20.75 28.71 -53.33
C TYR A 136 20.38 28.07 -54.67
N THR A 137 19.30 27.27 -54.71
CA THR A 137 18.08 27.40 -55.58
C THR A 137 17.04 26.31 -55.17
N PHE A 138 15.81 26.65 -54.75
CA PHE A 138 14.53 26.82 -55.47
C PHE A 138 14.01 25.57 -56.22
N GLU A 139 12.72 25.23 -55.99
CA GLU A 139 11.94 24.04 -56.41
C GLU A 139 12.06 22.82 -55.46
N SER A 140 11.01 22.14 -54.99
CA SER A 140 9.73 21.79 -55.60
C SER A 140 8.63 21.50 -54.55
N ARG A 141 7.37 21.74 -54.94
CA ARG A 141 6.11 21.58 -54.19
C ARG A 141 5.79 20.11 -53.80
N PRO A 142 4.88 19.85 -52.84
CA PRO A 142 4.54 18.49 -52.42
C PRO A 142 3.64 17.79 -53.47
N PRO A 143 3.87 16.51 -53.82
CA PRO A 143 2.99 15.82 -54.75
C PRO A 143 1.72 15.29 -54.05
N THR A 144 0.57 15.57 -54.66
CA THR A 144 -0.77 14.99 -54.41
C THR A 144 -0.92 13.70 -55.25
N PRO A 145 -1.81 12.75 -54.91
CA PRO A 145 -1.67 11.32 -55.27
C PRO A 145 -2.30 10.96 -56.62
N GLY A 146 -1.73 9.96 -57.31
CA GLY A 146 -2.27 9.38 -58.54
C GLY A 146 -1.63 8.03 -58.85
N GLY A 147 -2.46 7.05 -59.25
CA GLY A 147 -2.10 5.63 -59.36
C GLY A 147 -1.38 5.21 -60.64
N GLY A 148 -0.83 3.99 -60.61
CA GLY A 148 -0.23 3.34 -61.78
C GLY A 148 0.85 2.29 -61.43
N SER A 149 0.45 1.02 -61.45
CA SER A 149 1.19 -0.21 -61.78
C SER A 149 2.72 -0.33 -61.57
N ARG A 150 3.05 -1.33 -60.72
CA ARG A 150 4.13 -2.35 -60.83
C ARG A 150 5.57 -1.89 -61.12
N TYR A 151 6.43 -1.98 -60.10
CA TYR A 151 7.72 -2.68 -60.21
C TYR A 151 8.00 -3.48 -58.94
N ARG A 152 8.45 -4.71 -59.16
CA ARG A 152 8.74 -5.79 -58.19
C ARG A 152 10.16 -5.56 -57.67
N ASP A 153 10.35 -5.53 -56.35
CA ASP A 153 11.70 -5.46 -55.76
C ASP A 153 11.92 -6.58 -54.74
N GLU A 154 12.89 -7.43 -55.04
CA GLU A 154 13.11 -8.81 -54.58
C GLU A 154 13.94 -8.89 -53.28
N LYS A 155 13.72 -7.97 -52.34
CA LYS A 155 14.57 -7.82 -51.15
C LYS A 155 13.87 -7.90 -49.79
N LEU A 156 12.60 -8.31 -49.75
CA LEU A 156 11.83 -8.49 -48.51
C LEU A 156 11.58 -9.94 -48.09
N GLU A 157 11.96 -10.95 -48.89
CA GLU A 157 11.75 -12.37 -48.57
C GLU A 157 12.92 -13.06 -47.84
N LYS A 158 14.00 -12.33 -47.50
CA LYS A 158 15.17 -12.89 -46.80
C LYS A 158 15.31 -12.56 -45.32
N GLN A 159 14.31 -11.94 -44.69
CA GLN A 159 14.34 -11.63 -43.25
C GLN A 159 13.20 -12.27 -42.43
N LEU A 160 12.38 -13.16 -43.00
CA LEU A 160 11.26 -13.79 -42.29
C LEU A 160 11.34 -15.33 -42.14
N ASN A 161 12.49 -15.96 -42.40
CA ASN A 161 12.68 -17.41 -42.25
C ASN A 161 13.87 -17.76 -41.33
N GLY A 162 13.81 -17.28 -40.08
CA GLY A 162 14.82 -17.56 -39.05
C GLY A 162 14.27 -17.99 -37.69
N LEU A 163 12.98 -18.38 -37.60
CA LEU A 163 12.38 -18.93 -36.38
C LEU A 163 12.25 -20.45 -36.51
N LYS A 164 13.23 -21.18 -35.96
CA LYS A 164 13.06 -22.57 -35.53
C LYS A 164 13.46 -22.70 -34.07
N LEU A 165 12.48 -23.12 -33.27
CA LEU A 165 12.63 -23.68 -31.93
C LEU A 165 13.60 -24.87 -31.97
N ASN A 166 14.49 -24.95 -30.97
CA ASN A 166 14.89 -26.20 -30.31
C ASN A 166 15.70 -25.89 -29.04
N GLY A 167 15.26 -26.48 -27.92
CA GLY A 167 16.12 -27.03 -26.86
C GLY A 167 16.73 -26.07 -25.82
N ASP A 168 16.37 -26.32 -24.56
CA ASP A 168 17.05 -25.97 -23.30
C ASP A 168 16.91 -24.55 -22.72
N LEU A 169 15.87 -24.41 -21.89
CA LEU A 169 15.68 -23.31 -20.93
C LEU A 169 16.61 -23.51 -19.71
N HIS A 170 17.77 -22.83 -19.70
CA HIS A 170 18.53 -22.59 -18.47
C HIS A 170 18.12 -21.24 -17.86
N LEU A 171 17.38 -21.29 -16.75
CA LEU A 171 17.15 -20.13 -15.87
C LEU A 171 18.49 -19.76 -15.18
N PRO A 172 18.82 -18.47 -15.02
CA PRO A 172 20.05 -18.07 -14.34
C PRO A 172 19.93 -18.33 -12.84
N SER A 173 20.63 -19.36 -12.36
CA SER A 173 20.89 -19.58 -10.94
C SER A 173 21.92 -18.54 -10.45
N ARG A 174 21.58 -17.78 -9.40
CA ARG A 174 22.53 -16.92 -8.70
C ARG A 174 23.60 -17.80 -8.04
N LYS A 175 24.86 -17.56 -8.40
CA LYS A 175 26.01 -18.22 -7.77
C LYS A 175 26.10 -17.80 -6.30
N ASN A 176 26.18 -18.80 -5.41
CA ASN A 176 26.69 -18.65 -4.06
C ASN A 176 28.14 -18.17 -4.11
N THR A 177 28.47 -17.09 -3.39
CA THR A 177 29.85 -16.74 -3.06
C THR A 177 29.98 -16.68 -1.55
N LEU A 178 30.25 -17.85 -0.97
CA LEU A 178 31.19 -17.98 0.13
C LEU A 178 32.58 -17.89 -0.50
N GLU A 179 33.34 -16.85 -0.17
CA GLU A 179 34.78 -16.98 0.05
C GLU A 179 35.30 -15.76 0.80
N SER A 180 35.84 -16.07 1.98
CA SER A 180 36.62 -15.24 2.88
C SER A 180 37.96 -14.88 2.27
N ASN A 181 38.41 -13.62 2.43
CA ASN A 181 39.82 -13.30 2.58
C ASN A 181 40.00 -12.06 3.45
N THR A 182 40.50 -12.34 4.66
CA THR A 182 41.48 -11.59 5.46
C THR A 182 41.89 -10.19 5.00
N SER A 183 41.70 -9.22 5.88
CA SER A 183 42.67 -8.13 6.07
C SER A 183 42.56 -7.57 7.49
N ASP A 184 43.40 -8.12 8.36
CA ASP A 184 43.94 -7.46 9.55
C ASP A 184 44.61 -6.15 9.14
N THR A 185 44.25 -5.04 9.80
CA THR A 185 45.18 -3.97 10.20
C THR A 185 44.53 -3.12 11.30
N SER A 186 44.99 -3.31 12.53
CA SER A 186 44.77 -2.41 13.68
C SER A 186 45.91 -1.40 13.79
N PRO A 187 45.66 -0.17 14.29
CA PRO A 187 46.65 0.60 15.04
C PRO A 187 46.12 0.98 16.45
N PRO A 188 46.99 1.41 17.40
CA PRO A 188 47.17 0.71 18.66
C PRO A 188 46.49 1.33 19.88
N VAL A 189 46.38 0.48 20.91
CA VAL A 189 45.99 0.77 22.29
C VAL A 189 47.01 1.68 22.97
N ALA A 190 46.54 2.76 23.60
CA ALA A 190 47.27 3.47 24.64
C ALA A 190 46.47 3.35 25.95
N ASN A 191 47.08 2.70 26.93
CA ASN A 191 46.57 2.51 28.29
C ASN A 191 46.62 3.82 29.10
N GLY A 192 45.54 4.11 29.82
CA GLY A 192 45.52 5.10 30.89
C GLY A 192 44.20 5.08 31.67
N ALA A 193 44.26 4.69 32.94
CA ALA A 193 43.20 4.80 33.94
C ALA A 193 43.82 5.36 35.23
N PRO A 194 43.08 5.70 36.30
CA PRO A 194 41.74 6.30 36.40
C PRO A 194 41.75 7.57 37.30
N THR A 195 40.81 8.52 37.15
CA THR A 195 40.55 9.54 38.20
C THR A 195 39.09 9.99 38.25
N SER A 196 38.60 10.17 39.47
CA SER A 196 37.22 10.36 39.92
C SER A 196 36.78 11.83 40.08
N SER A 197 35.47 12.06 39.83
CA SER A 197 34.53 13.06 40.42
C SER A 197 34.68 14.57 40.07
N PRO A 198 33.64 15.44 40.23
CA PRO A 198 32.18 15.25 40.44
C PRO A 198 31.27 16.07 39.47
N SER A 199 29.94 15.91 39.60
CA SER A 199 28.81 16.53 38.86
C SER A 199 28.78 18.08 38.82
N PRO A 200 27.86 18.69 38.02
CA PRO A 200 26.61 19.13 38.66
C PRO A 200 25.33 18.94 37.83
N VAL A 201 24.27 18.79 38.60
CA VAL A 201 22.85 18.80 38.22
C VAL A 201 22.48 20.17 37.66
N ALA A 202 21.81 20.21 36.51
CA ALA A 202 21.10 21.39 36.02
C ALA A 202 19.67 21.01 35.64
N ASN A 203 18.73 21.43 36.48
CA ASN A 203 17.32 21.54 36.17
C ASN A 203 17.13 22.58 35.07
N HIS A 204 16.45 22.22 33.97
CA HIS A 204 15.79 23.22 33.13
C HIS A 204 14.48 22.67 32.53
N SER A 205 13.39 23.15 33.15
CA SER A 205 12.19 23.72 32.53
C SER A 205 11.65 23.12 31.22
N ASN A 206 10.47 22.54 31.39
CA ASN A 206 9.40 22.32 30.44
C ASN A 206 9.26 23.46 29.39
N THR A 207 9.57 23.17 28.12
CA THR A 207 9.13 23.94 26.95
C THR A 207 8.70 22.97 25.86
N GLY A 208 7.57 23.28 25.21
CA GLY A 208 6.79 22.38 24.37
C GLY A 208 7.56 21.74 23.22
N ARG A 209 7.39 20.42 23.06
CA ARG A 209 7.80 19.70 21.85
C ARG A 209 6.80 19.99 20.74
N GLU A 210 7.17 20.92 19.86
CA GLU A 210 6.65 20.92 18.48
C GLU A 210 7.11 19.62 17.81
N SER A 211 6.16 18.88 17.23
CA SER A 211 6.43 17.71 16.42
C SER A 211 7.00 18.15 15.07
N SER A 212 8.31 18.29 14.99
CA SER A 212 8.98 18.50 13.70
C SER A 212 8.78 17.24 12.83
N THR A 213 7.84 17.31 11.89
CA THR A 213 7.79 16.41 10.75
C THR A 213 9.07 16.64 9.96
N ALA A 214 10.08 15.81 10.19
CA ALA A 214 11.35 15.89 9.50
C ALA A 214 11.11 15.55 8.02
N HIS A 215 10.83 16.57 7.22
CA HIS A 215 10.91 16.44 5.77
C HIS A 215 12.37 16.14 5.41
N PRO A 216 12.65 15.01 4.73
CA PRO A 216 13.99 14.76 4.25
C PRO A 216 14.43 15.92 3.35
N PRO A 217 15.70 16.37 3.43
CA PRO A 217 16.19 17.47 2.63
C PRO A 217 16.02 17.17 1.15
N ASP A 218 15.67 18.21 0.36
CA ASP A 218 15.55 18.09 -1.09
C ASP A 218 16.87 17.55 -1.67
N PHE A 219 16.83 16.35 -2.24
CA PHE A 219 17.99 15.68 -2.78
C PHE A 219 18.57 16.48 -3.95
N LYS A 220 19.80 16.97 -3.79
CA LYS A 220 20.59 17.55 -4.88
C LYS A 220 21.38 16.41 -5.55
N PRO A 221 20.99 15.91 -6.74
CA PRO A 221 21.72 14.84 -7.39
C PRO A 221 23.16 15.27 -7.64
N GLN A 222 24.12 14.55 -7.03
CA GLN A 222 25.52 14.66 -7.43
C GLN A 222 25.63 14.21 -8.89
N ARG A 223 26.46 14.88 -9.71
CA ARG A 223 26.67 14.48 -11.10
C ARG A 223 27.10 13.01 -11.15
N GLY A 224 26.29 12.16 -11.77
CA GLY A 224 26.53 10.71 -11.89
C GLY A 224 25.88 9.84 -10.79
N TYR A 225 25.44 10.41 -9.67
CA TYR A 225 24.73 9.65 -8.64
C TYR A 225 23.22 9.60 -8.94
N LYS A 226 22.72 8.38 -9.17
CA LYS A 226 21.29 8.11 -9.22
C LYS A 226 20.79 7.95 -7.78
N GLN A 227 19.70 8.62 -7.42
CA GLN A 227 19.09 8.45 -6.11
C GLN A 227 18.71 6.98 -5.94
N TRP A 228 19.37 6.30 -5.00
CA TRP A 228 18.96 4.98 -4.56
C TRP A 228 17.74 5.14 -3.64
N VAL A 229 16.74 4.28 -3.83
CA VAL A 229 15.52 4.23 -3.02
C VAL A 229 15.50 2.88 -2.33
N ALA A 230 15.30 2.88 -1.02
CA ALA A 230 15.19 1.66 -0.24
C ALA A 230 13.97 0.86 -0.69
N GLN A 231 14.18 -0.41 -1.00
CA GLN A 231 13.12 -1.33 -1.41
C GLN A 231 12.57 -2.09 -0.20
N ALA A 232 11.89 -1.37 0.69
CA ALA A 232 11.47 -1.93 1.97
C ALA A 232 10.44 -3.06 1.81
N GLY A 233 9.56 -2.98 0.80
CA GLY A 233 8.59 -4.05 0.54
C GLY A 233 9.27 -5.33 0.05
N THR A 234 10.24 -5.22 -0.85
CA THR A 234 11.09 -6.36 -1.25
C THR A 234 11.82 -6.97 -0.06
N LEU A 235 12.43 -6.16 0.82
CA LEU A 235 13.09 -6.67 2.03
C LEU A 235 12.12 -7.44 2.93
N VAL A 236 10.90 -6.96 3.12
CA VAL A 236 9.89 -7.65 3.92
C VAL A 236 9.47 -8.97 3.28
N ALA A 237 9.33 -9.02 1.95
CA ALA A 237 9.05 -10.26 1.22
C ALA A 237 10.17 -11.29 1.42
N ASP A 238 11.43 -10.86 1.32
CA ASP A 238 12.61 -11.69 1.56
C ASP A 238 12.63 -12.22 3.00
N LEU A 239 12.34 -11.37 4.00
CA LEU A 239 12.29 -11.76 5.40
C LEU A 239 11.20 -12.80 5.68
N LEU A 240 10.00 -12.63 5.13
CA LEU A 240 8.90 -13.60 5.26
C LEU A 240 9.26 -14.95 4.63
N THR A 241 9.86 -14.92 3.44
CA THR A 241 10.31 -16.12 2.73
C THR A 241 11.42 -16.82 3.51
N CYS A 242 12.42 -16.08 3.99
CA CYS A 242 13.52 -16.59 4.80
C CYS A 242 13.07 -17.17 6.14
N ALA A 243 12.05 -16.60 6.77
CA ALA A 243 11.49 -17.12 8.02
C ALA A 243 10.81 -18.50 7.83
N GLY A 244 10.46 -18.87 6.59
CA GLY A 244 9.87 -20.16 6.25
C GLY A 244 8.40 -20.11 5.84
N THR A 245 7.92 -18.95 5.40
CA THR A 245 6.57 -18.82 4.82
C THR A 245 6.50 -19.57 3.50
N ASP A 246 5.47 -20.39 3.32
CA ASP A 246 5.23 -21.16 2.10
C ASP A 246 4.18 -20.49 1.18
N HIS A 247 3.34 -19.61 1.74
CA HIS A 247 2.25 -18.93 1.04
C HIS A 247 1.87 -17.62 1.76
N VAL A 248 1.54 -16.55 1.03
CA VAL A 248 0.99 -15.31 1.59
C VAL A 248 -0.45 -15.09 1.11
N ILE A 249 -1.35 -14.73 2.01
CA ILE A 249 -2.68 -14.20 1.69
C ILE A 249 -2.74 -12.75 2.19
N THR A 250 -3.11 -11.80 1.33
CA THR A 250 -3.23 -10.39 1.70
C THR A 250 -4.47 -9.77 1.06
N MET A 251 -4.77 -8.49 1.33
CA MET A 251 -5.88 -7.79 0.72
C MET A 251 -5.43 -6.41 0.23
N ASP A 252 -5.89 -6.03 -0.97
CA ASP A 252 -5.69 -4.73 -1.62
C ASP A 252 -4.27 -4.16 -1.46
N LEU A 253 -3.26 -4.94 -1.90
CA LEU A 253 -1.88 -4.44 -2.02
C LEU A 253 -1.85 -3.05 -2.68
N HIS A 254 -1.15 -2.11 -2.04
CA HIS A 254 -1.03 -0.73 -2.51
C HIS A 254 -0.50 -0.66 -3.96
N ASP A 255 0.50 -1.48 -4.28
CA ASP A 255 0.92 -1.79 -5.65
C ASP A 255 0.75 -3.28 -5.92
N ALA A 256 -0.07 -3.64 -6.91
CA ALA A 256 -0.27 -5.05 -7.27
C ALA A 256 1.04 -5.75 -7.70
N GLN A 257 2.06 -4.99 -8.11
CA GLN A 257 3.38 -5.51 -8.47
C GLN A 257 4.12 -6.18 -7.32
N TYR A 258 3.77 -5.88 -6.05
CA TYR A 258 4.39 -6.53 -4.88
C TYR A 258 4.24 -8.05 -4.90
N GLN A 259 3.24 -8.60 -5.58
CA GLN A 259 3.12 -10.06 -5.76
C GLN A 259 4.34 -10.67 -6.45
N GLY A 260 4.97 -9.93 -7.38
CA GLY A 260 6.16 -10.38 -8.10
C GLY A 260 7.47 -10.30 -7.30
N PHE A 261 7.44 -9.80 -6.05
CA PHE A 261 8.62 -9.78 -5.17
C PHE A 261 8.71 -11.01 -4.29
N PHE A 262 7.69 -11.86 -4.29
CA PHE A 262 7.71 -13.13 -3.60
C PHE A 262 8.13 -14.26 -4.55
N ASP A 263 9.03 -15.11 -4.08
CA ASP A 263 9.33 -16.39 -4.72
C ASP A 263 8.30 -17.48 -4.37
N ILE A 264 7.37 -17.16 -3.47
CA ILE A 264 6.27 -18.00 -3.01
C ILE A 264 4.93 -17.49 -3.56
N PRO A 265 3.89 -18.34 -3.65
CA PRO A 265 2.57 -17.87 -4.08
C PRO A 265 2.06 -16.74 -3.17
N VAL A 266 1.32 -15.82 -3.76
CA VAL A 266 0.66 -14.71 -3.07
C VAL A 266 -0.77 -14.56 -3.59
N ASP A 267 -1.74 -14.77 -2.71
CA ASP A 267 -3.14 -14.49 -2.98
C ASP A 267 -3.49 -13.07 -2.50
N ASN A 268 -3.58 -12.13 -3.43
CA ASN A 268 -4.08 -10.78 -3.15
C ASN A 268 -5.61 -10.72 -3.32
N LEU A 269 -6.30 -10.71 -2.19
CA LEU A 269 -7.74 -10.50 -2.12
C LEU A 269 -8.07 -9.03 -2.45
N TYR A 270 -9.28 -8.76 -2.93
CA TYR A 270 -9.69 -7.40 -3.29
C TYR A 270 -10.90 -6.96 -2.49
N GLY A 271 -10.83 -5.91 -1.68
CA GLY A 271 -11.96 -5.36 -0.91
C GLY A 271 -13.01 -4.65 -1.78
N ARG A 272 -12.72 -4.40 -3.06
CA ARG A 272 -13.62 -3.72 -4.00
C ARG A 272 -15.05 -4.28 -4.04
N HIS A 273 -15.25 -5.58 -3.83
CA HIS A 273 -16.59 -6.19 -3.82
C HIS A 273 -17.39 -5.80 -2.58
N LEU A 274 -16.75 -5.67 -1.41
CA LEU A 274 -17.39 -5.17 -0.19
C LEU A 274 -17.78 -3.70 -0.36
N LEU A 275 -16.88 -2.89 -0.93
CA LEU A 275 -17.15 -1.48 -1.22
C LEU A 275 -18.29 -1.33 -2.24
N ARG A 276 -18.29 -2.11 -3.33
CA ARG A 276 -19.37 -2.14 -4.32
C ARG A 276 -20.70 -2.52 -3.68
N ARG A 277 -20.72 -3.56 -2.84
CA ARG A 277 -21.91 -4.01 -2.12
C ARG A 277 -22.43 -2.90 -1.20
N TYR A 278 -21.55 -2.20 -0.48
CA TYR A 278 -21.93 -1.07 0.36
C TYR A 278 -22.55 0.07 -0.46
N ILE A 279 -21.93 0.46 -1.57
CA ILE A 279 -22.48 1.50 -2.46
C ILE A 279 -23.88 1.10 -2.93
N THR A 280 -24.02 -0.13 -3.43
CA THR A 280 -25.27 -0.63 -4.03
C THR A 280 -26.43 -0.70 -3.03
N HIS A 281 -26.17 -1.17 -1.81
CA HIS A 281 -27.24 -1.43 -0.84
C HIS A 281 -27.44 -0.34 0.20
N GLN A 282 -26.44 0.51 0.46
CA GLN A 282 -26.52 1.55 1.49
C GLN A 282 -26.56 2.96 0.89
N ILE A 283 -25.71 3.27 -0.09
CA ILE A 283 -25.60 4.64 -0.61
C ILE A 283 -26.66 4.91 -1.69
N LEU A 284 -26.69 4.11 -2.76
CA LEU A 284 -27.55 4.37 -3.92
C LEU A 284 -29.06 4.48 -3.57
N PRO A 285 -29.65 3.60 -2.73
CA PRO A 285 -31.08 3.67 -2.41
C PRO A 285 -31.48 4.95 -1.65
N GLN A 286 -30.54 5.57 -0.94
CA GLN A 286 -30.78 6.76 -0.11
C GLN A 286 -30.52 8.08 -0.88
N HIS A 287 -29.91 8.01 -2.05
CA HIS A 287 -29.31 9.17 -2.72
C HIS A 287 -29.60 9.25 -4.22
N GLY A 288 -30.80 8.81 -4.64
CA GLY A 288 -31.27 9.01 -6.03
C GLY A 288 -30.70 8.02 -7.05
N GLY A 289 -29.99 6.97 -6.60
CA GLY A 289 -29.46 5.93 -7.48
C GLY A 289 -28.17 6.33 -8.22
N VAL A 290 -27.94 5.68 -9.35
CA VAL A 290 -26.70 5.76 -10.13
C VAL A 290 -26.49 7.15 -10.74
N ASP A 291 -27.56 7.80 -11.23
CA ASP A 291 -27.49 9.06 -11.98
C ASP A 291 -27.06 10.26 -11.10
N ASP A 292 -27.48 10.24 -9.83
CA ASP A 292 -27.20 11.29 -8.84
C ASP A 292 -25.90 11.08 -8.06
N CYS A 293 -25.20 9.98 -8.33
CA CYS A 293 -23.94 9.63 -7.67
C CYS A 293 -22.76 9.64 -8.66
N VAL A 294 -21.55 9.91 -8.14
CA VAL A 294 -20.31 9.89 -8.93
C VAL A 294 -19.19 9.25 -8.11
N ILE A 295 -18.47 8.32 -8.72
CA ILE A 295 -17.29 7.70 -8.12
C ILE A 295 -16.10 8.64 -8.33
N VAL A 296 -15.35 8.92 -7.26
CA VAL A 296 -14.23 9.84 -7.29
C VAL A 296 -12.95 9.13 -6.90
N SER A 297 -11.87 9.29 -7.66
CA SER A 297 -10.54 8.92 -7.20
C SER A 297 -9.85 10.12 -6.54
N PRO A 298 -9.35 9.99 -5.30
CA PRO A 298 -8.75 11.12 -4.57
C PRO A 298 -7.35 11.49 -5.07
N ASP A 299 -6.70 10.62 -5.85
CA ASP A 299 -5.45 10.89 -6.55
C ASP A 299 -5.34 10.13 -7.88
N ALA A 300 -4.26 10.36 -8.63
CA ALA A 300 -4.04 9.70 -9.92
C ALA A 300 -3.67 8.20 -9.81
N GLY A 301 -3.12 7.76 -8.67
CA GLY A 301 -2.71 6.37 -8.46
C GLY A 301 -3.93 5.46 -8.28
N GLY A 302 -4.95 5.94 -7.55
CA GLY A 302 -6.20 5.21 -7.32
C GLY A 302 -7.17 5.19 -8.51
N ALA A 303 -6.86 5.85 -9.63
CA ALA A 303 -7.80 6.04 -10.74
C ALA A 303 -8.34 4.72 -11.30
N LYS A 304 -7.46 3.74 -11.58
CA LYS A 304 -7.86 2.42 -12.09
C LYS A 304 -8.82 1.69 -11.15
N ARG A 305 -8.60 1.80 -9.84
CA ARG A 305 -9.45 1.17 -8.81
C ARG A 305 -10.85 1.77 -8.81
N ALA A 306 -10.91 3.10 -8.79
CA ALA A 306 -12.16 3.84 -8.79
C ALA A 306 -12.95 3.64 -10.10
N THR A 307 -12.28 3.71 -11.25
CA THR A 307 -12.92 3.44 -12.56
C THR A 307 -13.46 2.01 -12.64
N SER A 308 -12.73 1.00 -12.15
CA SER A 308 -13.24 -0.38 -12.13
C SER A 308 -14.55 -0.54 -11.36
N ILE A 309 -14.75 0.22 -10.27
CA ILE A 309 -16.01 0.21 -9.52
C ILE A 309 -17.09 1.00 -10.27
N ALA A 310 -16.74 2.17 -10.81
CA ALA A 310 -17.64 3.01 -11.58
C ALA A 310 -18.23 2.26 -12.78
N ASP A 311 -17.38 1.61 -13.58
CA ASP A 311 -17.77 0.82 -14.74
C ASP A 311 -18.70 -0.34 -14.35
N SER A 312 -18.40 -1.04 -13.25
CA SER A 312 -19.23 -2.16 -12.77
C SER A 312 -20.62 -1.74 -12.28
N LEU A 313 -20.77 -0.48 -11.85
CA LEU A 313 -22.03 0.08 -11.37
C LEU A 313 -22.74 0.96 -12.42
N GLY A 314 -22.12 1.18 -13.59
CA GLY A 314 -22.62 2.11 -14.60
C GLY A 314 -22.62 3.58 -14.14
N MET A 315 -21.74 3.94 -13.20
CA MET A 315 -21.67 5.28 -12.60
C MET A 315 -20.67 6.20 -13.31
N GLU A 316 -20.90 7.50 -13.25
CA GLU A 316 -19.91 8.48 -13.69
C GLU A 316 -18.65 8.45 -12.81
N PHE A 317 -17.52 8.84 -13.40
CA PHE A 317 -16.22 8.88 -12.75
C PHE A 317 -15.64 10.31 -12.74
N ALA A 318 -15.02 10.69 -11.61
CA ALA A 318 -14.24 11.90 -11.47
C ALA A 318 -12.87 11.62 -10.83
N LEU A 319 -11.90 12.46 -11.13
CA LEU A 319 -10.51 12.32 -10.69
C LEU A 319 -10.02 13.62 -10.05
N ILE A 320 -9.39 13.50 -8.88
CA ILE A 320 -8.67 14.60 -8.27
C ILE A 320 -7.18 14.40 -8.55
N HIS A 321 -6.55 15.40 -9.15
CA HIS A 321 -5.12 15.42 -9.41
C HIS A 321 -4.44 16.46 -8.52
N LYS A 322 -3.36 16.06 -7.85
CA LYS A 322 -2.54 16.96 -7.03
C LYS A 322 -1.36 17.49 -7.84
N GLU A 323 -1.41 18.75 -8.20
CA GLU A 323 -0.30 19.44 -8.85
C GLU A 323 0.75 19.83 -7.80
N ARG A 324 1.94 19.22 -7.89
CA ARG A 324 3.09 19.59 -7.06
C ARG A 324 3.79 20.77 -7.72
N ARG A 325 3.52 21.99 -7.26
CA ARG A 325 4.32 23.17 -7.68
C ARG A 325 5.76 22.99 -7.19
N LYS A 326 6.73 23.10 -8.10
CA LYS A 326 8.15 23.20 -7.73
C LYS A 326 8.36 24.50 -6.96
N LYS A 327 9.12 24.46 -5.86
CA LYS A 327 9.43 25.61 -4.98
C LYS A 327 10.31 26.70 -5.64
N ASP A 328 10.41 26.74 -6.96
CA ASP A 328 11.36 27.62 -7.67
C ASP A 328 10.76 28.99 -8.10
N VAL A 329 9.56 29.35 -7.63
CA VAL A 329 8.97 30.68 -7.93
C VAL A 329 9.09 31.58 -6.70
N PRO A 330 9.75 32.76 -6.81
CA PRO A 330 9.88 33.70 -5.69
C PRO A 330 8.50 34.15 -5.22
N SER A 331 8.23 33.93 -3.93
CA SER A 331 6.99 34.29 -3.26
C SER A 331 6.94 35.78 -2.98
N SER A 332 6.32 36.56 -3.87
CA SER A 332 5.89 37.93 -3.55
C SER A 332 4.39 38.18 -3.74
N ALA A 333 3.59 37.15 -4.06
CA ALA A 333 2.14 37.30 -4.20
C ALA A 333 1.33 35.99 -4.03
N ALA A 334 1.55 35.22 -2.96
CA ALA A 334 0.72 34.05 -2.67
C ALA A 334 0.38 33.95 -1.17
N PRO A 335 -0.87 33.61 -0.81
CA PRO A 335 -1.27 33.44 0.59
C PRO A 335 -0.54 32.25 1.20
N GLU A 336 -0.31 32.35 2.51
CA GLU A 336 0.41 31.43 3.38
C GLU A 336 -0.14 30.00 3.34
N SER A 337 0.31 29.20 2.39
CA SER A 337 0.37 27.74 2.54
C SER A 337 1.12 27.16 1.36
N GLY A 338 2.22 26.43 1.60
CA GLY A 338 2.95 25.65 0.59
C GLY A 338 2.15 24.46 0.02
N ASN A 339 0.85 24.65 -0.21
CA ASN A 339 -0.10 23.61 -0.58
C ASN A 339 -0.16 23.45 -2.10
N SER A 340 0.28 22.28 -2.56
CA SER A 340 -0.03 21.73 -3.88
C SER A 340 -1.48 21.99 -4.29
N ALA A 341 -1.71 22.57 -5.46
CA ALA A 341 -3.05 22.82 -5.96
C ALA A 341 -3.74 21.47 -6.28
N LEU A 342 -5.00 21.32 -5.87
CA LEU A 342 -5.83 20.17 -6.24
C LEU A 342 -6.71 20.58 -7.42
N LEU A 343 -6.69 19.77 -8.47
CA LEU A 343 -7.49 19.92 -9.69
C LEU A 343 -8.53 18.81 -9.73
N LEU A 344 -9.77 19.14 -10.05
CA LEU A 344 -10.85 18.17 -10.23
C LEU A 344 -11.14 18.03 -11.73
N VAL A 345 -11.23 16.78 -12.20
CA VAL A 345 -11.67 16.42 -13.55
C VAL A 345 -12.93 15.57 -13.40
N GLY A 346 -14.02 15.97 -14.07
CA GLY A 346 -15.34 15.32 -13.95
C GLY A 346 -16.39 16.24 -13.33
N ASN A 347 -17.67 16.00 -13.63
CA ASN A 347 -18.79 16.78 -13.09
C ASN A 347 -19.26 16.21 -11.76
N VAL A 348 -19.23 17.03 -10.71
CA VAL A 348 -19.64 16.63 -9.35
C VAL A 348 -20.76 17.52 -8.79
N LYS A 349 -21.19 18.53 -9.55
CA LYS A 349 -22.13 19.55 -9.05
C LYS A 349 -23.51 18.93 -8.84
N GLY A 350 -24.06 19.08 -7.64
CA GLY A 350 -25.35 18.52 -7.24
C GLY A 350 -25.32 17.03 -6.93
N LYS A 351 -24.23 16.32 -7.24
CA LYS A 351 -24.12 14.86 -7.09
C LYS A 351 -23.58 14.44 -5.73
N VAL A 352 -23.87 13.22 -5.33
CA VAL A 352 -23.21 12.53 -4.22
C VAL A 352 -21.87 11.96 -4.69
N CYS A 353 -20.79 12.44 -4.10
CA CYS A 353 -19.44 11.99 -4.42
C CYS A 353 -19.03 10.84 -3.51
N ILE A 354 -18.58 9.74 -4.10
CA ILE A 354 -18.10 8.56 -3.39
C ILE A 354 -16.62 8.40 -3.72
N MET A 355 -15.74 8.83 -2.82
CA MET A 355 -14.31 8.63 -2.98
C MET A 355 -13.94 7.18 -2.69
N VAL A 356 -13.13 6.57 -3.55
CA VAL A 356 -12.62 5.20 -3.32
C VAL A 356 -11.10 5.18 -3.33
N ASP A 357 -10.51 4.60 -2.29
CA ASP A 357 -9.06 4.46 -2.12
C ASP A 357 -8.70 3.12 -1.45
N ASP A 358 -7.43 2.71 -1.49
CA ASP A 358 -6.98 1.50 -0.79
C ASP A 358 -6.65 1.80 0.65
N LEU A 359 -6.00 2.94 0.92
CA LEU A 359 -5.43 3.20 2.22
C LEU A 359 -5.56 4.66 2.63
N ALA A 360 -6.04 4.89 3.85
CA ALA A 360 -6.09 6.20 4.48
C ALA A 360 -5.23 6.18 5.74
N ASP A 361 -4.13 6.94 5.70
CA ASP A 361 -3.19 7.07 6.81
C ASP A 361 -3.52 8.28 7.68
N THR A 362 -2.95 9.46 7.40
CA THR A 362 -3.32 10.69 8.12
C THR A 362 -4.65 11.29 7.65
N SER A 363 -5.34 10.67 6.69
CA SER A 363 -6.59 11.17 6.08
C SER A 363 -6.49 12.56 5.44
N ASN A 364 -5.28 13.12 5.26
CA ASN A 364 -5.09 14.46 4.68
C ASN A 364 -5.59 14.52 3.23
N THR A 365 -5.27 13.50 2.43
CA THR A 365 -5.71 13.39 1.03
C THR A 365 -7.23 13.43 0.90
N ILE A 366 -7.95 12.54 1.61
CA ILE A 366 -9.41 12.41 1.50
C ILE A 366 -10.16 13.63 2.07
N THR A 367 -9.63 14.27 3.12
CA THR A 367 -10.27 15.45 3.72
C THR A 367 -10.07 16.72 2.90
N ARG A 368 -8.90 16.88 2.28
CA ARG A 368 -8.67 17.97 1.29
C ARG A 368 -9.50 17.76 0.03
N ALA A 369 -9.59 16.52 -0.45
CA ALA A 369 -10.46 16.16 -1.56
C ALA A 369 -11.93 16.47 -1.24
N ALA A 370 -12.41 16.11 -0.05
CA ALA A 370 -13.76 16.46 0.41
C ALA A 370 -14.02 17.98 0.40
N LYS A 371 -13.05 18.78 0.88
CA LYS A 371 -13.14 20.25 0.85
C LYS A 371 -13.26 20.78 -0.58
N LEU A 372 -12.50 20.22 -1.53
CA LEU A 372 -12.59 20.58 -2.94
C LEU A 372 -13.97 20.21 -3.53
N LEU A 373 -14.44 18.99 -3.29
CA LEU A 373 -15.72 18.48 -3.81
C LEU A 373 -16.90 19.33 -3.30
N LYS A 374 -16.94 19.62 -1.99
CA LYS A 374 -17.97 20.50 -1.41
C LYS A 374 -17.94 21.90 -2.03
N ARG A 375 -16.75 22.48 -2.23
CA ARG A 375 -16.61 23.79 -2.88
C ARG A 375 -17.09 23.80 -4.34
N THR A 376 -16.95 22.69 -5.05
CA THR A 376 -17.44 22.54 -6.43
C THR A 376 -18.93 22.16 -6.50
N GLY A 377 -19.61 22.08 -5.35
CA GLY A 377 -21.06 21.89 -5.26
C GLY A 377 -21.51 20.44 -5.12
N ALA A 378 -20.65 19.53 -4.65
CA ALA A 378 -21.08 18.18 -4.27
C ALA A 378 -22.11 18.22 -3.13
N SER A 379 -23.20 17.46 -3.27
CA SER A 379 -24.27 17.39 -2.26
C SER A 379 -23.77 16.68 -0.99
N LYS A 380 -23.29 15.45 -1.16
CA LYS A 380 -22.72 14.62 -0.10
C LYS A 380 -21.35 14.09 -0.53
N VAL A 381 -20.47 13.83 0.43
CA VAL A 381 -19.14 13.27 0.17
C VAL A 381 -18.89 12.08 1.11
N PHE A 382 -18.81 10.90 0.53
CA PHE A 382 -18.43 9.66 1.18
C PHE A 382 -16.98 9.31 0.85
N ALA A 383 -16.27 8.65 1.76
CA ALA A 383 -14.96 8.06 1.50
C ALA A 383 -14.97 6.58 1.88
N LEU A 384 -14.73 5.70 0.92
CA LEU A 384 -14.68 4.26 1.07
C LEU A 384 -13.23 3.82 0.88
N VAL A 385 -12.65 3.23 1.91
CA VAL A 385 -11.23 2.89 1.94
C VAL A 385 -11.05 1.47 2.44
N THR A 386 -10.23 0.64 1.79
CA THR A 386 -10.00 -0.71 2.32
C THR A 386 -9.28 -0.65 3.67
N HIS A 387 -8.10 -0.04 3.73
CA HIS A 387 -7.24 0.03 4.90
C HIS A 387 -7.32 1.39 5.59
N GLY A 388 -8.13 1.48 6.65
CA GLY A 388 -8.15 2.64 7.54
C GLY A 388 -7.02 2.59 8.55
N VAL A 389 -5.80 3.03 8.18
CA VAL A 389 -4.68 3.15 9.14
C VAL A 389 -4.91 4.30 10.12
N LEU A 390 -5.49 5.41 9.66
CA LEU A 390 -6.00 6.54 10.46
C LEU A 390 -5.01 7.07 11.51
N SER A 391 -3.71 7.10 11.19
CA SER A 391 -2.66 7.49 12.13
C SER A 391 -2.66 8.98 12.48
N GLY A 392 -2.04 9.30 13.62
CA GLY A 392 -1.91 10.67 14.12
C GLY A 392 -3.28 11.29 14.41
N ASP A 393 -3.52 12.49 13.88
CA ASP A 393 -4.79 13.20 13.99
C ASP A 393 -5.80 12.80 12.88
N GLY A 394 -5.65 11.60 12.30
CA GLY A 394 -6.49 11.12 11.19
C GLY A 394 -7.99 11.09 11.52
N VAL A 395 -8.36 10.58 12.71
CA VAL A 395 -9.75 10.49 13.18
C VAL A 395 -10.33 11.89 13.43
N GLU A 396 -9.61 12.76 14.14
CA GLU A 396 -10.02 14.14 14.41
C GLU A 396 -10.17 14.94 13.11
N ARG A 397 -9.25 14.76 12.17
CA ARG A 397 -9.31 15.39 10.85
C ARG A 397 -10.56 14.95 10.08
N ILE A 398 -10.92 13.67 10.11
CA ILE A 398 -12.16 13.18 9.51
C ILE A 398 -13.37 13.84 10.18
N PHE A 399 -13.40 13.88 11.51
CA PHE A 399 -14.49 14.44 12.29
C PHE A 399 -14.78 15.91 11.92
N HIS A 400 -13.75 16.73 11.84
CA HIS A 400 -13.88 18.16 11.48
C HIS A 400 -13.96 18.45 9.97
N SER A 401 -13.79 17.44 9.12
CA SER A 401 -13.84 17.62 7.66
C SER A 401 -15.26 17.72 7.10
N GLY A 402 -15.34 18.13 5.83
CA GLY A 402 -16.58 18.12 5.04
C GLY A 402 -17.01 16.73 4.54
N LEU A 403 -16.41 15.65 5.04
CA LEU A 403 -16.88 14.28 4.80
C LEU A 403 -18.18 14.05 5.56
N ASP A 404 -19.17 13.46 4.88
CA ASP A 404 -20.42 13.04 5.48
C ASP A 404 -20.28 11.68 6.18
N LYS A 405 -19.55 10.74 5.55
CA LYS A 405 -19.23 9.44 6.15
C LYS A 405 -17.95 8.85 5.56
N VAL A 406 -17.19 8.15 6.39
CA VAL A 406 -16.00 7.37 6.03
C VAL A 406 -16.26 5.91 6.38
N VAL A 407 -16.07 5.05 5.39
CA VAL A 407 -16.27 3.61 5.50
C VAL A 407 -14.92 2.95 5.31
N VAL A 408 -14.48 2.20 6.31
CA VAL A 408 -13.23 1.44 6.28
C VAL A 408 -13.50 -0.04 6.47
N THR A 409 -12.58 -0.92 6.12
CA THR A 409 -12.67 -2.32 6.55
C THR A 409 -11.94 -2.54 7.89
N ASN A 410 -12.23 -3.66 8.54
CA ASN A 410 -11.44 -4.14 9.68
C ASN A 410 -10.17 -4.92 9.27
N THR A 411 -9.57 -4.66 8.09
CA THR A 411 -8.21 -5.16 7.78
C THR A 411 -7.16 -4.61 8.76
N VAL A 412 -7.38 -3.40 9.25
CA VAL A 412 -6.69 -2.80 10.40
C VAL A 412 -7.68 -2.74 11.57
N PRO A 413 -7.28 -3.02 12.82
CA PRO A 413 -8.14 -2.84 13.99
C PRO A 413 -8.73 -1.43 14.04
N GLN A 414 -10.05 -1.32 14.24
CA GLN A 414 -10.77 -0.04 14.24
C GLN A 414 -11.38 0.34 15.58
N ASP A 415 -11.33 -0.52 16.61
CA ASP A 415 -12.00 -0.27 17.90
C ASP A 415 -11.66 1.10 18.50
N GLU A 416 -10.37 1.43 18.49
CA GLU A 416 -9.86 2.67 19.05
C GLU A 416 -10.27 3.87 18.20
N HIS A 417 -10.26 3.74 16.87
CA HIS A 417 -10.71 4.81 15.98
C HIS A 417 -12.22 5.08 16.14
N VAL A 418 -13.02 4.03 16.27
CA VAL A 418 -14.46 4.13 16.52
C VAL A 418 -14.74 4.73 17.89
N ARG A 419 -13.99 4.32 18.92
CA ARG A 419 -14.08 4.90 20.27
C ARG A 419 -13.75 6.40 20.26
N GLN A 420 -12.63 6.79 19.66
CA GLN A 420 -12.24 8.19 19.54
C GLN A 420 -13.27 9.01 18.76
N MET A 421 -13.87 8.44 17.70
CA MET A 421 -14.95 9.08 16.95
C MET A 421 -16.19 9.34 17.82
N LYS A 422 -16.56 8.39 18.69
CA LYS A 422 -17.67 8.54 19.64
C LYS A 422 -17.37 9.58 20.71
N GLU A 423 -16.19 9.54 21.32
CA GLU A 423 -15.75 10.53 22.32
C GLU A 423 -15.75 11.96 21.73
N LEU A 424 -15.35 12.11 20.46
CA LEU A 424 -15.45 13.39 19.75
C LEU A 424 -16.92 13.78 19.48
N ALA A 425 -17.78 12.84 19.09
CA ALA A 425 -19.20 13.13 18.88
C ALA A 425 -19.87 13.63 20.17
N GLU A 426 -19.64 12.96 21.30
CA GLU A 426 -20.14 13.35 22.62
C GLU A 426 -19.63 14.74 23.02
N LYS A 427 -18.31 14.97 22.89
CA LYS A 427 -17.67 16.25 23.24
C LYS A 427 -18.23 17.45 22.48
N TRP A 428 -18.62 17.23 21.22
CA TRP A 428 -19.15 18.29 20.33
C TRP A 428 -20.68 18.24 20.19
N GLY A 429 -21.38 17.44 21.00
CA GLY A 429 -22.84 17.36 21.03
C GLY A 429 -23.48 16.85 19.73
N ARG A 430 -22.80 15.95 19.01
CA ARG A 430 -23.36 15.32 17.81
C ARG A 430 -24.22 14.09 18.18
N PRO A 431 -25.33 13.85 17.48
CA PRO A 431 -26.13 12.64 17.67
C PRO A 431 -25.34 11.36 17.36
N GLU A 432 -25.59 10.28 18.12
CA GLU A 432 -24.91 8.98 17.92
C GLU A 432 -25.23 8.33 16.57
N ASP A 433 -26.41 8.59 16.01
CA ASP A 433 -26.89 8.12 14.72
C ASP A 433 -26.17 8.79 13.53
N GLU A 434 -25.48 9.91 13.75
CA GLU A 434 -24.63 10.59 12.76
C GLU A 434 -23.16 10.15 12.84
N ASN A 435 -22.91 8.87 13.13
CA ASN A 435 -21.54 8.37 13.20
C ASN A 435 -20.84 8.49 11.83
N LYS A 436 -19.73 9.23 11.80
CA LYS A 436 -18.93 9.48 10.61
C LYS A 436 -18.03 8.32 10.22
N LEU A 437 -17.73 7.38 11.12
CA LEU A 437 -16.85 6.24 10.83
C LEU A 437 -17.64 4.93 10.91
N GLU A 438 -17.68 4.21 9.80
CA GLU A 438 -18.32 2.89 9.69
C GLU A 438 -17.29 1.83 9.29
N VAL A 439 -17.40 0.63 9.87
CA VAL A 439 -16.43 -0.45 9.69
C VAL A 439 -17.10 -1.65 9.03
N LEU A 440 -16.56 -2.08 7.90
CA LEU A 440 -16.96 -3.29 7.20
C LEU A 440 -16.09 -4.48 7.64
N GLU A 441 -16.73 -5.61 7.89
CA GLU A 441 -16.06 -6.82 8.32
C GLU A 441 -15.54 -7.63 7.11
N VAL A 442 -14.27 -8.05 7.16
CA VAL A 442 -13.59 -8.85 6.11
C VAL A 442 -13.31 -10.30 6.52
N GLY A 443 -13.65 -10.69 7.74
CA GLY A 443 -13.38 -12.03 8.28
C GLY A 443 -14.01 -13.14 7.44
N GLY A 444 -15.24 -12.96 6.96
CA GLY A 444 -15.88 -13.90 6.02
C GLY A 444 -15.09 -14.11 4.71
N VAL A 445 -14.46 -13.05 4.18
CA VAL A 445 -13.65 -13.12 2.95
C VAL A 445 -12.35 -13.89 3.20
N PHE A 446 -11.66 -13.58 4.30
CA PHE A 446 -10.45 -14.29 4.69
C PHE A 446 -10.71 -15.75 5.06
N ALA A 447 -11.81 -16.03 5.76
CA ALA A 447 -12.22 -17.39 6.10
C ALA A 447 -12.42 -18.23 4.83
N GLU A 448 -13.16 -17.73 3.84
CA GLU A 448 -13.38 -18.45 2.61
C GLU A 448 -12.08 -18.62 1.78
N ALA A 449 -11.20 -17.60 1.77
CA ALA A 449 -9.89 -17.72 1.14
C ALA A 449 -9.03 -18.82 1.80
N ILE A 450 -8.92 -18.80 3.13
CA ILE A 450 -8.18 -19.82 3.91
C ILE A 450 -8.76 -21.21 3.65
N ARG A 451 -10.10 -21.35 3.67
CA ARG A 451 -10.77 -22.63 3.37
C ARG A 451 -10.38 -23.14 1.99
N ARG A 452 -10.37 -22.28 0.97
CA ARG A 452 -10.02 -22.66 -0.41
C ARG A 452 -8.55 -23.05 -0.55
N VAL A 453 -7.63 -22.26 0.02
CA VAL A 453 -6.19 -22.59 0.07
C VAL A 453 -5.95 -23.95 0.74
N HIS A 454 -6.66 -24.23 1.82
CA HIS A 454 -6.54 -25.49 2.54
C HIS A 454 -6.97 -26.69 1.68
N HIS A 455 -8.08 -26.57 0.95
CA HIS A 455 -8.64 -27.66 0.13
C HIS A 455 -8.10 -27.70 -1.30
N GLY A 456 -7.26 -26.74 -1.71
CA GLY A 456 -6.76 -26.63 -3.09
C GLY A 456 -7.83 -26.18 -4.08
N GLU A 457 -8.85 -25.45 -3.61
CA GLU A 457 -9.91 -24.89 -4.45
C GLU A 457 -9.50 -23.54 -5.06
N SER A 458 -10.11 -23.16 -6.19
CA SER A 458 -9.81 -21.88 -6.83
C SER A 458 -10.26 -20.69 -5.99
N ILE A 459 -9.35 -19.75 -5.75
CA ILE A 459 -9.62 -18.48 -5.07
C ILE A 459 -10.17 -17.44 -6.04
N SER A 460 -9.90 -17.59 -7.33
CA SER A 460 -10.34 -16.66 -8.37
C SER A 460 -11.85 -16.47 -8.40
N THR A 461 -12.64 -17.45 -7.94
CA THR A 461 -14.10 -17.33 -7.85
C THR A 461 -14.54 -16.29 -6.81
N LEU A 462 -13.71 -15.96 -5.81
CA LEU A 462 -14.00 -14.84 -4.88
C LEU A 462 -13.98 -13.48 -5.57
N PHE A 463 -13.40 -13.42 -6.77
CA PHE A 463 -13.31 -12.22 -7.59
C PHE A 463 -14.35 -12.18 -8.71
N GLN A 464 -15.10 -13.27 -8.93
CA GLN A 464 -16.12 -13.41 -9.95
C GLN A 464 -17.51 -13.09 -9.38
N TYR A 465 -17.75 -11.81 -9.11
CA TYR A 465 -19.10 -11.30 -8.86
C TYR A 465 -19.29 -10.10 -9.79
N ASP A 466 -19.35 -10.35 -11.09
CA ASP A 466 -19.92 -9.38 -12.03
C ASP A 466 -21.44 -9.48 -11.93
#